data_AF-K1U3X4-F1
#
_entry.id   AF-K1U3X4-F1
#
_cell.length_a   1.000
_cell.length_b   1.000
_cell.length_c   1.000
_cell.angle_alpha   90.00
_cell.angle_beta   90.00
_cell.angle_gamma   90.00
#
_symmetry.space_group_name_H-M   'P 1'
#
loop_
_entity.id
_entity.type
_entity.pdbx_description
1 polymer ?
#
loop_
_entity_poly.entity_id
_entity_poly.type
_entity_poly.pdbx_seq_one_letter_code
_entity_poly.pdbx_strand_id
1 'polypeptide(L)'
;ALYEEATDDKQKKETALPPLEVSQDLKLNKLSAEQKFTQPPPYYTEATLIHALEENGIGRPSTYAPIITTIVDRGYVEKEQKKLKTTPLGRAVNQVMLEQFPDIVDPTFSADMEKKLDVVEAGKADWVKTVDDFYQGFEKSLEAAEKNMEGKKIKVEDIPTDEICEKCGRPMVIKSGRYGKF
;
A
#
# COMPACT_ATOMS: atom_id res chain seq x y z
N ALA A 1 -24.38 -2.00 -12.12
CA ALA A 1 -23.47 -3.08 -11.72
C ALA A 1 -23.36 -3.00 -10.20
N LEU A 2 -23.86 -4.03 -9.49
CA LEU A 2 -23.77 -4.09 -8.03
C LEU A 2 -22.35 -4.53 -7.66
N TYR A 3 -21.61 -3.68 -6.98
CA TYR A 3 -20.41 -4.07 -6.26
C TYR A 3 -20.86 -4.67 -4.92
N GLU A 4 -20.58 -5.96 -4.71
CA GLU A 4 -20.66 -6.60 -3.39
C GLU A 4 -19.30 -6.44 -2.70
N GLU A 5 -19.29 -5.74 -1.57
CA GLU A 5 -18.15 -5.73 -0.65
C GLU A 5 -17.88 -7.15 -0.16
N ALA A 6 -16.72 -7.70 -0.51
CA ALA A 6 -16.21 -8.91 0.11
C ALA A 6 -15.67 -8.55 1.50
N THR A 7 -16.57 -8.42 2.47
CA THR A 7 -16.20 -8.56 3.87
C THR A 7 -15.64 -9.97 4.05
N ASP A 8 -14.39 -10.09 4.50
CA ASP A 8 -13.83 -11.36 4.99
C ASP A 8 -14.41 -11.70 6.38
N ASP A 9 -15.69 -11.37 6.59
CA ASP A 9 -16.52 -11.98 7.61
C ASP A 9 -17.07 -13.24 6.98
N LYS A 10 -16.45 -14.38 7.31
CA LYS A 10 -17.12 -15.68 7.24
C LYS A 10 -18.55 -15.46 7.70
N GLN A 11 -19.51 -15.55 6.78
CA GLN A 11 -20.94 -15.42 7.05
C GLN A 11 -21.24 -16.12 8.38
N LYS A 12 -21.35 -15.35 9.45
CA LYS A 12 -21.99 -15.82 10.66
C LYS A 12 -23.41 -16.06 10.18
N LYS A 13 -23.76 -17.33 9.97
CA LYS A 13 -25.16 -17.73 9.91
C LYS A 13 -25.84 -16.99 11.04
N GLU A 14 -26.70 -16.03 10.71
CA GLU A 14 -27.54 -15.38 11.70
C GLU A 14 -28.38 -16.49 12.32
N THR A 15 -27.92 -17.01 13.44
CA THR A 15 -28.70 -17.92 14.25
C THR A 15 -29.84 -17.09 14.80
N ALA A 16 -31.04 -17.33 14.30
CA ALA A 16 -32.27 -16.75 14.83
C ALA A 16 -32.28 -16.95 16.35
N LEU A 17 -32.26 -15.84 17.08
CA LEU A 17 -32.36 -15.87 18.53
C LEU A 17 -33.82 -16.18 18.91
N PRO A 18 -34.06 -17.06 19.89
CA PRO A 18 -35.42 -17.30 20.38
C PRO A 18 -35.99 -16.03 21.04
N PRO A 19 -37.32 -15.87 21.05
CA PRO A 19 -37.95 -14.77 21.79
C PRO A 19 -37.62 -14.91 23.29
N LEU A 20 -37.19 -13.80 23.91
CA LEU A 20 -36.82 -13.71 25.33
C LEU A 20 -37.65 -12.62 26.01
N GLU A 21 -38.08 -12.86 27.24
CA GLU A 21 -38.78 -11.87 28.07
C GLU A 21 -37.85 -11.24 29.11
N VAL A 22 -38.10 -9.97 29.47
CA VAL A 22 -37.34 -9.28 30.52
C VAL A 22 -37.54 -10.04 31.83
N SER A 23 -36.45 -10.42 32.49
CA SER A 23 -36.43 -11.21 33.74
C SER A 23 -36.68 -12.72 33.59
N GLN A 24 -36.54 -13.28 32.38
CA GLN A 24 -36.57 -14.73 32.15
C GLN A 24 -35.31 -15.43 32.71
N ASP A 25 -35.52 -16.46 33.54
CA ASP A 25 -34.43 -17.30 34.06
C ASP A 25 -33.81 -18.17 32.96
N LEU A 26 -32.52 -17.98 32.68
CA LEU A 26 -31.76 -18.76 31.70
C LEU A 26 -30.83 -19.77 32.38
N LYS A 27 -30.84 -21.01 31.90
CA LYS A 27 -29.91 -22.05 32.35
C LYS A 27 -28.56 -21.88 31.64
N LEU A 28 -27.49 -21.74 32.43
CA LEU A 28 -26.13 -21.73 31.91
C LEU A 28 -25.78 -23.12 31.36
N ASN A 29 -25.73 -23.26 30.03
CA ASN A 29 -25.36 -24.53 29.40
C ASN A 29 -23.85 -24.78 29.44
N LYS A 30 -23.04 -23.78 29.09
CA LYS A 30 -21.58 -23.88 29.05
C LYS A 30 -20.95 -22.52 29.26
N LEU A 31 -19.93 -22.45 30.12
CA LEU A 31 -19.08 -21.29 30.28
C LEU A 31 -17.69 -21.65 29.74
N SER A 32 -17.26 -20.97 28.69
CA SER A 32 -15.90 -21.11 28.14
C SER A 32 -15.17 -19.78 28.25
N ALA A 33 -14.02 -19.79 28.93
CA ALA A 33 -13.10 -18.66 28.92
C ALA A 33 -12.28 -18.71 27.62
N GLU A 34 -12.48 -17.71 26.76
CA GLU A 34 -11.66 -17.53 25.55
C GLU A 34 -10.70 -16.36 25.77
N GLN A 35 -9.40 -16.64 25.70
CA GLN A 35 -8.38 -15.60 25.65
C GLN A 35 -8.14 -15.20 24.19
N LYS A 36 -8.26 -13.92 23.89
CA LYS A 36 -8.04 -13.36 22.55
C LYS A 36 -6.87 -12.38 22.58
N PHE A 37 -6.09 -12.39 21.51
CA PHE A 37 -5.00 -11.45 21.29
C PHE A 37 -5.37 -10.49 20.16
N THR A 38 -4.85 -9.26 20.23
CA THR A 38 -4.92 -8.33 19.11
C THR A 38 -4.07 -8.86 17.96
N GLN A 39 -4.58 -8.73 16.74
CA GLN A 39 -3.83 -9.04 15.55
C GLN A 39 -3.41 -7.73 14.87
N PRO A 40 -2.25 -7.72 14.20
CA PRO A 40 -1.87 -6.58 13.39
C PRO A 40 -2.87 -6.38 12.25
N PRO A 41 -2.98 -5.15 11.70
CA PRO A 41 -3.81 -4.89 10.54
C PRO A 41 -3.45 -5.84 9.39
N PRO A 42 -4.44 -6.37 8.66
CA PRO A 42 -4.18 -7.24 7.53
C PRO A 42 -3.46 -6.48 6.41
N TYR A 43 -2.56 -7.15 5.71
CA TYR A 43 -2.00 -6.61 4.47
C TYR A 43 -3.09 -6.41 3.42
N TYR A 44 -2.87 -5.42 2.54
CA TYR A 44 -3.74 -5.22 1.39
C TYR A 44 -3.72 -6.43 0.45
N THR A 45 -4.87 -6.69 -0.16
CA THR A 45 -5.01 -7.49 -1.37
C THR A 45 -5.14 -6.53 -2.55
N GLU A 46 -5.13 -7.03 -3.78
CA GLU A 46 -5.39 -6.18 -4.94
C GLU A 46 -6.77 -5.50 -4.82
N ALA A 47 -7.81 -6.23 -4.42
CA ALA A 47 -9.15 -5.68 -4.26
C ALA A 47 -9.21 -4.59 -3.18
N THR A 48 -8.62 -4.83 -2.00
CA THR A 48 -8.64 -3.83 -0.92
C THR A 48 -7.73 -2.64 -1.20
N LEU A 49 -6.65 -2.83 -1.98
CA LEU A 49 -5.82 -1.71 -2.45
C LEU A 49 -6.55 -0.87 -3.49
N ILE A 50 -7.26 -1.48 -4.45
CA ILE A 50 -8.08 -0.76 -5.43
C ILE A 50 -9.14 0.07 -4.71
N HIS A 51 -9.82 -0.53 -3.74
CA HIS A 51 -10.82 0.16 -2.95
C HIS A 51 -10.22 1.35 -2.19
N ALA A 52 -9.07 1.16 -1.53
CA ALA A 52 -8.38 2.26 -0.85
C ALA A 52 -7.95 3.37 -1.82
N LEU A 53 -7.47 3.03 -3.03
CA LEU A 53 -7.12 4.02 -4.05
C LEU A 53 -8.35 4.82 -4.50
N GLU A 54 -9.47 4.14 -4.74
CA GLU A 54 -10.75 4.75 -5.09
C GLU A 54 -11.29 5.69 -4.00
N GLU A 55 -11.29 5.25 -2.74
CA GLU A 55 -11.72 6.07 -1.58
C GLU A 55 -10.86 7.33 -1.41
N ASN A 56 -9.56 7.23 -1.71
CA ASN A 56 -8.65 8.36 -1.66
C ASN A 56 -8.66 9.20 -2.94
N GLY A 57 -9.46 8.86 -3.95
CA GLY A 57 -9.55 9.57 -5.23
C GLY A 57 -8.31 9.45 -6.11
N ILE A 58 -7.47 8.43 -5.87
CA ILE A 58 -6.22 8.18 -6.59
C ILE A 58 -6.47 7.09 -7.63
N GLY A 59 -6.15 7.39 -8.89
CA GLY A 59 -6.35 6.46 -10.00
C GLY A 59 -7.79 6.39 -10.51
N ARG A 60 -7.97 5.62 -11.59
CA ARG A 60 -9.21 5.48 -12.37
C ARG A 60 -9.38 4.01 -12.76
N PRO A 61 -10.55 3.57 -13.24
CA PRO A 61 -10.76 2.21 -13.72
C PRO A 61 -9.71 1.73 -14.75
N SER A 62 -9.16 2.67 -15.53
CA SER A 62 -8.08 2.42 -16.50
C SER A 62 -6.69 2.28 -15.88
N THR A 63 -6.44 2.77 -14.67
CA THR A 63 -5.10 2.83 -14.05
C THR A 63 -4.91 1.90 -12.88
N TYR A 64 -5.97 1.39 -12.23
CA TYR A 64 -5.86 0.48 -11.09
C TYR A 64 -5.00 -0.76 -11.34
N ALA A 65 -5.33 -1.53 -12.38
CA ALA A 65 -4.56 -2.73 -12.73
C ALA A 65 -3.11 -2.37 -13.14
N PRO A 66 -2.87 -1.39 -14.04
CA PRO A 66 -1.51 -0.95 -14.37
C PRO A 66 -0.68 -0.49 -13.17
N ILE A 67 -1.25 0.22 -12.20
CA ILE A 67 -0.55 0.65 -10.98
C ILE A 67 -0.04 -0.57 -10.21
N ILE A 68 -0.93 -1.53 -9.94
CA ILE A 68 -0.60 -2.75 -9.19
C ILE A 68 0.45 -3.57 -9.93
N THR A 69 0.29 -3.77 -11.24
CA THR A 69 1.28 -4.48 -12.06
C THR A 69 2.64 -3.79 -12.00
N THR A 70 2.68 -2.46 -12.11
CA THR A 70 3.93 -1.70 -12.11
C THR A 70 4.69 -1.82 -10.78
N ILE A 71 4.00 -1.72 -9.65
CA ILE A 71 4.66 -1.82 -8.32
C ILE A 71 5.14 -3.24 -8.01
N VAL A 72 4.47 -4.26 -8.56
CA VAL A 72 4.88 -5.66 -8.46
C VAL A 72 6.07 -5.95 -9.38
N ASP A 73 5.99 -5.56 -10.66
CA ASP A 73 7.03 -5.82 -11.66
C ASP A 73 8.35 -5.12 -11.33
N ARG A 74 8.28 -3.93 -10.70
CA ARG A 74 9.47 -3.21 -10.21
C ARG A 74 10.01 -3.76 -8.88
N GLY A 75 9.34 -4.74 -8.28
CA GLY A 75 9.77 -5.38 -7.04
C GLY A 75 9.64 -4.49 -5.80
N TYR A 76 8.79 -3.45 -5.82
CA TYR A 76 8.47 -2.67 -4.61
C TYR A 76 7.55 -3.45 -3.67
N VAL A 77 6.73 -4.32 -4.25
CA VAL A 77 5.77 -5.16 -3.55
C VAL A 77 5.85 -6.58 -4.10
N GLU A 78 5.71 -7.58 -3.23
CA GLU A 78 5.63 -8.99 -3.58
C GLU A 78 4.24 -9.55 -3.22
N LYS A 79 3.73 -10.45 -4.07
CA LYS A 79 2.43 -11.08 -3.89
C LYS A 79 2.60 -12.43 -3.19
N GLU A 80 2.20 -12.51 -1.93
CA GLU A 80 2.22 -13.74 -1.14
C GLU A 80 0.79 -14.11 -0.73
N GLN A 81 0.29 -15.28 -1.14
CA GLN A 81 -1.05 -15.77 -0.77
C GLN A 81 -2.16 -14.72 -1.00
N LYS A 82 -2.11 -14.01 -2.15
CA LYS A 82 -2.99 -12.88 -2.53
C LYS A 82 -2.81 -11.58 -1.73
N LYS A 83 -1.89 -11.53 -0.77
CA LYS A 83 -1.54 -10.33 -0.02
C LYS A 83 -0.35 -9.64 -0.66
N LEU A 84 -0.36 -8.31 -0.61
CA LEU A 84 0.67 -7.42 -1.11
C LEU A 84 1.59 -7.05 0.05
N LYS A 85 2.83 -7.53 0.03
CA LYS A 85 3.85 -7.25 1.04
C LYS A 85 4.91 -6.32 0.47
N THR A 86 5.24 -5.27 1.21
CA THR A 86 6.30 -4.33 0.81
C THR A 86 7.68 -4.96 0.95
N THR A 87 8.51 -4.85 -0.09
CA THR A 87 9.89 -5.31 -0.07
C THR A 87 10.81 -4.28 0.61
N PRO A 88 12.04 -4.65 1.01
CA PRO A 88 13.03 -3.68 1.49
C PRO A 88 13.31 -2.58 0.46
N LEU A 89 13.33 -2.94 -0.83
CA LEU A 89 13.49 -1.97 -1.92
C LEU A 89 12.32 -0.97 -1.94
N GLY A 90 11.08 -1.46 -1.88
CA GLY A 90 9.89 -0.59 -1.83
C GLY A 90 9.91 0.36 -0.63
N ARG A 91 10.32 -0.13 0.54
CA ARG A 91 10.47 0.70 1.75
C ARG A 91 11.55 1.77 1.60
N ALA A 92 12.72 1.40 1.08
CA ALA A 92 13.83 2.34 0.88
C ALA A 92 13.47 3.44 -0.12
N VAL A 93 12.82 3.08 -1.24
CA VAL A 93 12.36 4.06 -2.24
C VAL A 93 11.29 4.96 -1.64
N ASN A 94 10.29 4.41 -0.95
CA ASN A 94 9.24 5.21 -0.33
C ASN A 94 9.79 6.19 0.72
N GLN A 95 10.78 5.78 1.51
CA GLN A 95 11.44 6.65 2.48
C GLN A 95 12.09 7.86 1.81
N VAL A 96 12.83 7.63 0.72
CA VAL A 96 13.49 8.70 -0.03
C VAL A 96 12.46 9.64 -0.64
N MET A 97 11.37 9.09 -1.18
CA MET A 97 10.30 9.90 -1.75
C MET A 97 9.59 10.76 -0.69
N LEU A 98 9.35 10.24 0.52
CA LEU A 98 8.79 11.00 1.64
C LEU A 98 9.73 12.12 2.12
N GLU A 99 11.04 11.88 2.12
CA GLU A 99 12.02 12.85 2.58
C GLU A 99 12.26 13.98 1.57
N GLN A 100 12.30 13.65 0.27
CA GLN A 100 12.65 14.62 -0.78
C GLN A 100 11.41 15.25 -1.44
N PHE A 101 10.29 14.55 -1.47
CA PHE A 101 9.09 14.96 -2.20
C PHE A 101 7.81 14.79 -1.36
N PRO A 102 7.75 15.32 -0.11
CA PRO A 102 6.62 15.10 0.80
C PRO A 102 5.29 15.54 0.20
N ASP A 103 5.28 16.68 -0.51
CA ASP A 103 4.06 17.22 -1.12
C ASP A 103 3.57 16.38 -2.31
N ILE A 104 4.47 15.65 -2.99
CA ILE A 104 4.11 14.88 -4.20
C ILE A 104 3.55 13.51 -3.83
N VAL A 105 4.13 12.87 -2.82
CA VAL A 105 3.67 11.55 -2.35
C VAL A 105 2.45 11.64 -1.45
N ASP A 106 2.00 12.85 -1.12
CA ASP A 106 0.77 13.05 -0.38
C ASP A 106 -0.44 12.53 -1.18
N PRO A 107 -1.29 11.68 -0.57
CA PRO A 107 -2.51 11.17 -1.21
C PRO A 107 -3.44 12.29 -1.71
N THR A 108 -3.57 13.38 -0.96
CA THR A 108 -4.42 14.52 -1.30
C THR A 108 -3.92 15.21 -2.56
N PHE A 109 -2.60 15.46 -2.63
CA PHE A 109 -1.97 16.03 -3.82
C PHE A 109 -2.23 15.17 -5.07
N SER A 110 -2.02 13.85 -4.94
CA SER A 110 -2.25 12.90 -6.04
C SER A 110 -3.71 12.93 -6.50
N ALA A 111 -4.66 12.91 -5.57
CA ALA A 111 -6.08 12.99 -5.86
C ALA A 111 -6.49 14.32 -6.54
N ASP A 112 -5.90 15.43 -6.11
CA ASP A 112 -6.17 16.74 -6.69
C ASP A 112 -5.57 16.89 -8.09
N MET A 113 -4.43 16.27 -8.36
CA MET A 113 -3.88 16.20 -9.72
C MET A 113 -4.81 15.42 -10.65
N GLU A 114 -5.29 14.26 -10.22
CA GLU A 114 -6.25 13.45 -10.96
C GLU A 114 -7.53 14.25 -11.28
N LYS A 115 -8.07 15.01 -10.32
CA LYS A 115 -9.22 15.91 -10.58
C LYS A 115 -8.89 16.99 -11.60
N LYS A 116 -7.70 17.60 -11.55
CA LYS A 116 -7.29 18.62 -12.54
C LYS A 116 -7.25 18.03 -13.95
N LEU A 117 -6.78 16.79 -14.10
CA LEU A 117 -6.76 16.08 -15.37
C LEU A 117 -8.18 15.79 -15.88
N ASP A 118 -9.13 15.43 -15.01
CA ASP A 118 -10.54 15.28 -15.40
C ASP A 118 -11.15 16.62 -15.90
N VAL A 119 -10.77 17.74 -15.28
CA VAL A 119 -11.23 19.09 -15.71
C VAL A 119 -10.68 19.44 -17.10
N VAL A 120 -9.44 19.03 -17.38
CA VAL A 120 -8.83 19.14 -18.71
C VAL A 120 -9.56 18.26 -19.73
N GLU A 121 -9.86 17.01 -19.39
CA GLU A 121 -10.64 16.09 -20.24
C GLU A 121 -12.02 16.67 -20.58
N ALA A 122 -12.67 17.30 -19.60
CA ALA A 122 -13.96 17.98 -19.79
C ALA A 122 -13.86 19.29 -20.61
N GLY A 123 -12.66 19.69 -21.05
CA GLY A 123 -12.42 20.92 -21.80
C GLY A 123 -12.59 22.21 -20.99
N LYS A 124 -12.57 22.12 -19.65
CA LYS A 124 -12.80 23.24 -18.73
C LYS A 124 -11.50 23.90 -18.25
N ALA A 125 -10.36 23.28 -18.51
CA ALA A 125 -9.03 23.83 -18.21
C ALA A 125 -8.08 23.61 -19.39
N ASP A 126 -7.11 24.51 -19.53
CA ASP A 126 -6.04 24.38 -20.50
C ASP A 126 -4.99 23.39 -19.97
N TRP A 127 -4.68 22.36 -20.78
CA TRP A 127 -3.76 21.30 -20.38
C TRP A 127 -2.31 21.80 -20.27
N VAL A 128 -1.89 22.71 -21.16
CA VAL A 128 -0.53 23.25 -21.16
C VAL A 128 -0.29 24.03 -19.88
N LYS A 129 -1.23 24.90 -19.53
CA LYS A 129 -1.18 25.66 -18.27
C LYS A 129 -1.20 24.76 -17.06
N THR A 130 -2.05 23.73 -17.05
CA THR A 130 -2.14 22.79 -15.92
C THR A 130 -0.82 22.06 -15.66
N VAL A 131 -0.13 21.64 -16.73
CA VAL A 131 1.19 20.99 -16.63
C VAL A 131 2.28 22.00 -16.24
N ASP A 132 2.26 23.20 -16.81
CA ASP A 132 3.24 24.25 -16.49
C ASP A 132 3.15 24.68 -15.02
N ASP A 133 1.93 24.92 -14.51
CA ASP A 133 1.67 25.28 -13.12
C ASP A 133 2.19 24.21 -12.14
N PHE A 134 2.11 22.92 -12.51
CA PHE A 134 2.71 21.83 -11.74
C PHE A 134 4.24 21.84 -11.82
N TYR A 135 4.77 21.93 -13.04
CA TYR A 135 6.19 21.76 -13.30
C TYR A 135 7.03 22.84 -12.62
N GLN A 136 6.56 24.09 -12.60
CA GLN A 136 7.26 25.20 -11.93
C GLN A 136 7.50 24.96 -10.42
N GLY A 137 6.58 24.23 -9.76
CA GLY A 137 6.76 23.82 -8.37
C GLY A 137 7.66 22.59 -8.26
N PHE A 138 7.42 21.60 -9.10
CA PHE A 138 8.16 20.35 -9.14
C PHE A 138 9.66 20.52 -9.39
N GLU A 139 10.03 21.38 -10.34
CA GLU A 139 11.42 21.65 -10.73
C GLU A 139 12.26 22.12 -9.52
N LYS A 140 11.69 22.96 -8.66
CA LYS A 140 12.37 23.44 -7.45
C LYS A 140 12.61 22.31 -6.45
N SER A 141 11.62 21.44 -6.27
CA SER A 141 11.76 20.25 -5.42
C SER A 141 12.78 19.27 -6.00
N LEU A 142 12.83 19.14 -7.33
CA LEU A 142 13.80 18.30 -8.02
C LEU A 142 15.23 18.81 -7.83
N GLU A 143 15.48 20.11 -8.06
CA GLU A 143 16.80 20.72 -7.83
C GLU A 143 17.26 20.57 -6.37
N ALA A 144 16.34 20.73 -5.41
CA ALA A 144 16.64 20.54 -4.00
C ALA A 144 16.98 19.07 -3.70
N ALA A 145 16.21 18.13 -4.24
CA ALA A 145 16.43 16.70 -4.06
C ALA A 145 17.77 16.25 -4.66
N GLU A 146 18.15 16.72 -5.84
CA GLU A 146 19.44 16.43 -6.47
C GLU A 146 20.60 16.89 -5.59
N LYS A 147 20.56 18.12 -5.08
CA LYS A 147 21.58 18.65 -4.15
C LYS A 147 21.64 17.87 -2.84
N ASN A 148 20.48 17.51 -2.28
CA ASN A 148 20.38 16.78 -1.02
C ASN A 148 20.84 15.32 -1.13
N MET A 149 20.77 14.74 -2.32
CA MET A 149 21.16 13.36 -2.62
C MET A 149 22.53 13.23 -3.28
N GLU A 150 23.19 14.34 -3.62
CA GLU A 150 24.53 14.33 -4.19
C GLU A 150 25.51 13.57 -3.26
N GLY A 151 26.11 12.50 -3.79
CA GLY A 151 27.02 11.62 -3.05
C GLY A 151 26.35 10.64 -2.06
N LYS A 152 25.04 10.69 -1.84
CA LYS A 152 24.32 9.72 -1.00
C LYS A 152 23.96 8.47 -1.80
N LYS A 153 24.49 7.32 -1.37
CA LYS A 153 24.04 6.02 -1.86
C LYS A 153 22.99 5.46 -0.91
N ILE A 154 21.76 5.31 -1.39
CA ILE A 154 20.70 4.61 -0.68
C ILE A 154 21.11 3.14 -0.61
N LYS A 155 21.44 2.67 0.59
CA LYS A 155 21.67 1.24 0.85
C LYS A 155 20.34 0.62 1.20
N VAL A 156 19.87 -0.31 0.38
CA VAL A 156 18.80 -1.22 0.78
C VAL A 156 19.39 -2.15 1.84
N GLU A 157 18.76 -2.25 3.00
CA GLU A 157 19.22 -3.13 4.06
C GLU A 157 19.18 -4.60 3.63
N ASP A 158 20.26 -5.30 3.93
CA ASP A 158 20.46 -6.72 3.62
C ASP A 158 19.51 -7.57 4.50
N ILE A 159 18.76 -8.51 3.92
CA ILE A 159 17.92 -9.43 4.71
C ILE A 159 18.80 -10.59 5.19
N PRO A 160 18.99 -10.81 6.50
CA PRO A 160 19.71 -11.98 7.00
C PRO A 160 18.94 -13.26 6.74
N THR A 161 19.66 -14.32 6.40
CA THR A 161 19.13 -15.69 6.23
C THR A 161 19.58 -16.57 7.38
N ASP A 162 18.84 -17.66 7.59
CA ASP A 162 19.21 -18.71 8.55
C ASP A 162 20.38 -19.58 8.08
N GLU A 163 20.82 -19.41 6.83
CA GLU A 163 21.96 -20.17 6.30
C GLU A 163 23.28 -19.55 6.74
N ILE A 164 24.16 -20.36 7.32
CA ILE A 164 25.46 -19.93 7.82
C ILE A 164 26.50 -20.19 6.72
N CYS A 165 27.29 -19.16 6.38
CA CYS A 165 28.34 -19.30 5.38
C CYS A 165 29.43 -20.28 5.84
N GLU A 166 29.63 -21.35 5.09
CA GLU A 166 30.63 -22.39 5.41
C GLU A 166 32.08 -21.87 5.45
N LYS A 167 32.37 -20.73 4.82
CA LYS A 167 33.72 -20.15 4.76
C LYS A 167 34.06 -19.23 5.94
N CYS A 168 33.06 -18.62 6.57
CA CYS A 168 33.30 -17.60 7.59
C CYS A 168 32.39 -17.68 8.82
N GLY A 169 31.42 -18.59 8.85
CA GLY A 169 30.53 -18.82 9.99
C GLY A 169 29.52 -17.71 10.27
N ARG A 170 29.37 -16.73 9.36
CA ARG A 170 28.39 -15.64 9.48
C ARG A 170 27.08 -16.00 8.75
N PRO A 171 25.91 -15.54 9.24
CA PRO A 171 24.66 -15.71 8.51
C PRO A 171 24.75 -15.04 7.13
N MET A 172 24.37 -15.77 6.09
CA MET A 172 24.30 -15.27 4.73
C MET A 172 23.19 -14.23 4.65
N VAL A 173 23.32 -13.30 3.70
CA VAL A 173 22.37 -12.21 3.51
C VAL A 173 21.86 -12.22 2.08
N ILE A 174 20.56 -11.97 1.92
CA ILE A 174 19.95 -11.77 0.60
C ILE A 174 20.22 -10.35 0.15
N LYS A 175 20.96 -10.21 -0.94
CA LYS A 175 21.25 -8.92 -1.56
C LYS A 175 20.41 -8.73 -2.79
N SER A 176 19.87 -7.54 -2.96
CA SER A 176 19.12 -7.17 -4.16
C SER A 176 20.07 -6.47 -5.14
N GLY A 177 20.39 -7.13 -6.25
CA GLY A 177 21.19 -6.57 -7.35
C GLY A 177 20.35 -6.29 -8.60
N ARG A 178 21.01 -5.81 -9.67
CA ARG A 178 20.37 -5.53 -10.97
C ARG A 178 19.62 -6.73 -11.56
N TYR A 179 20.02 -7.96 -11.22
CA TYR A 179 19.45 -9.21 -11.73
C TYR A 179 18.52 -9.91 -10.73
N GLY A 180 18.14 -9.24 -9.63
CA GLY A 180 17.30 -9.80 -8.58
C GLY A 180 18.06 -10.15 -7.30
N LYS A 181 17.42 -10.94 -6.45
CA LYS A 181 17.91 -11.38 -5.14
C LYS A 181 18.98 -12.48 -5.31
N PHE A 182 20.09 -12.38 -4.58
CA PHE A 182 21.17 -13.38 -4.53
C PHE A 182 21.76 -13.50 -3.13
#